data_AF-A0A529ZR24-F1
#
_entry.id   AF-A0A529ZR24-F1
#
_cell.length_a   1.000
_cell.length_b   1.000
_cell.length_c   1.000
_cell.angle_alpha   90.00
_cell.angle_beta   90.00
_cell.angle_gamma   90.00
#
_symmetry.space_group_name_H-M   'P 1'
#
loop_
_entity.id
_entity.type
_entity.pdbx_description
1 polymer ?
#
loop_
_entity_poly.entity_id
_entity_poly.type
_entity_poly.pdbx_seq_one_letter_code
_entity_poly.pdbx_strand_id
1 'polypeptide(L)'
;VVLCAGALESPALLMRSGIGPHDILQAAGVGCLIDMPEIGRNLQDHLLGAGNLYAARKPVPPSRLQHSESMTYMRAAGFAVTGQPEIVVGCGVAPIVSERIQAPAAGTAYSLLFGITQPTSRGGMRISGPELDDRLIIDPAYLQTSQDRKLFRQALAAAREIGHRDELADWRERELLPGALNGEAEIDNFIAQSVITHHHPCGTCRMGKDVDAVVDANLRL
;
A
#
# COMPACT_ATOMS: atom_id res chain seq x y z
N VAL A 1 -25.01 -0.03 18.98
CA VAL A 1 -23.63 0.52 18.96
C VAL A 1 -23.15 0.50 17.52
N VAL A 2 -22.47 1.54 17.05
CA VAL A 2 -21.83 1.57 15.72
C VAL A 2 -20.32 1.69 15.95
N LEU A 3 -19.53 0.78 15.36
CA LEU A 3 -18.08 0.81 15.49
C LEU A 3 -17.45 1.61 14.35
N CYS A 4 -16.73 2.67 14.69
CA CYS A 4 -16.04 3.55 13.74
C CYS A 4 -14.55 3.73 14.08
N ALA A 5 -13.92 2.72 14.68
CA ALA A 5 -12.54 2.80 15.16
C ALA A 5 -11.49 2.54 14.05
N GLY A 6 -11.93 2.21 12.82
CA GLY A 6 -11.07 2.00 11.66
C GLY A 6 -10.61 0.56 11.48
N ALA A 7 -9.78 0.33 10.45
CA ALA A 7 -9.42 -1.03 10.00
C ALA A 7 -8.56 -1.84 10.99
N LEU A 8 -7.95 -1.19 11.98
CA LEU A 8 -7.15 -1.88 12.99
C LEU A 8 -7.92 -1.97 14.31
N GLU A 9 -8.51 -0.87 14.76
CA GLU A 9 -9.11 -0.84 16.11
C GLU A 9 -10.54 -1.39 16.17
N SER A 10 -11.32 -1.38 15.07
CA SER A 10 -12.63 -2.05 15.06
C SER A 10 -12.51 -3.58 15.29
N PRO A 11 -11.70 -4.33 14.51
CA PRO A 11 -11.51 -5.76 14.78
C PRO A 11 -10.79 -6.01 16.11
N ALA A 12 -9.87 -5.15 16.56
CA ALA A 12 -9.22 -5.28 17.86
C ALA A 12 -10.21 -5.16 19.02
N LEU A 13 -11.14 -4.19 18.95
CA LEU A 13 -12.19 -4.01 19.95
C LEU A 13 -13.15 -5.22 19.98
N LEU A 14 -13.54 -5.74 18.81
CA LEU A 14 -14.36 -6.95 18.74
C LEU A 14 -13.63 -8.14 19.39
N MET A 15 -12.36 -8.35 19.05
CA MET A 15 -11.56 -9.43 19.62
C MET A 15 -11.39 -9.30 21.14
N ARG A 16 -11.04 -8.12 21.66
CA ARG A 16 -10.98 -7.86 23.11
C ARG A 16 -12.32 -8.04 23.82
N SER A 17 -13.43 -7.92 23.10
CA SER A 17 -14.79 -8.18 23.59
C SER A 17 -15.20 -9.65 23.49
N GLY A 18 -14.29 -10.55 23.11
CA GLY A 18 -14.57 -11.98 22.96
C GLY A 18 -15.28 -12.35 21.65
N ILE A 19 -15.25 -11.49 20.64
CA ILE A 19 -15.88 -11.70 19.32
C ILE A 19 -14.77 -11.76 18.25
N GLY A 20 -14.50 -12.94 17.72
CA GLY A 20 -13.40 -13.16 16.77
C GLY A 20 -12.99 -14.61 16.65
N PRO A 21 -11.87 -14.92 15.96
CA PRO A 21 -11.45 -16.30 15.73
C PRO A 21 -11.03 -16.96 17.05
N HIS A 22 -11.68 -18.06 17.41
CA HIS A 22 -11.51 -18.70 18.73
C HIS A 22 -10.04 -19.01 19.08
N ASP A 23 -9.27 -19.53 18.14
CA ASP A 23 -7.86 -19.84 18.31
C ASP A 23 -7.00 -18.59 18.60
N ILE A 24 -7.27 -17.48 17.89
CA ILE A 24 -6.61 -16.19 18.11
C ILE A 24 -6.97 -15.61 19.48
N LEU A 25 -8.24 -15.66 19.86
CA LEU A 25 -8.70 -15.17 21.17
C LEU A 25 -8.04 -15.98 22.30
N GLN A 26 -8.03 -17.30 22.18
CA GLN A 26 -7.37 -18.18 23.15
C GLN A 26 -5.88 -17.87 23.27
N ALA A 27 -5.17 -17.69 22.15
CA ALA A 27 -3.76 -17.35 22.14
C ALA A 27 -3.46 -15.97 22.77
N ALA A 28 -4.43 -15.04 22.73
CA ALA A 28 -4.36 -13.73 23.35
C ALA A 28 -4.90 -13.70 24.79
N GLY A 29 -5.33 -14.84 25.36
CA GLY A 29 -5.88 -14.88 26.72
C GLY A 29 -7.28 -14.25 26.87
N VAL A 30 -8.05 -14.16 25.78
CA VAL A 30 -9.43 -13.65 25.78
C VAL A 30 -10.43 -14.81 25.66
N GLY A 31 -11.47 -14.80 26.51
CA GLY A 31 -12.56 -15.77 26.40
C GLY A 31 -13.39 -15.57 25.12
N CYS A 32 -13.61 -16.62 24.35
CA CYS A 32 -14.45 -16.56 23.15
C CYS A 32 -15.94 -16.62 23.52
N LEU A 33 -16.67 -15.57 23.18
CA LEU A 33 -18.13 -15.46 23.30
C LEU A 33 -18.82 -15.79 21.98
N ILE A 34 -18.25 -15.31 20.86
CA ILE A 34 -18.75 -15.55 19.50
C ILE A 34 -17.54 -15.82 18.60
N ASP A 35 -17.49 -17.05 18.07
CA ASP A 35 -16.45 -17.45 17.13
C ASP A 35 -16.78 -16.90 15.73
N MET A 36 -15.98 -15.93 15.28
CA MET A 36 -16.11 -15.30 13.95
C MET A 36 -14.74 -15.33 13.25
N PRO A 37 -14.46 -16.37 12.44
CA PRO A 37 -13.13 -16.63 11.88
C PRO A 37 -12.56 -15.54 10.97
N GLU A 38 -13.42 -14.70 10.38
CA GLU A 38 -13.03 -13.67 9.41
C GLU A 38 -12.73 -12.30 10.04
N ILE A 39 -12.98 -12.10 11.34
CA ILE A 39 -12.58 -10.86 12.03
C ILE A 39 -11.04 -10.75 12.02
N GLY A 40 -10.53 -9.63 11.54
CA GLY A 40 -9.11 -9.36 11.41
C GLY A 40 -8.48 -9.94 10.13
N ARG A 41 -9.20 -10.75 9.34
CA ARG A 41 -8.73 -11.31 8.06
C ARG A 41 -8.97 -10.34 6.91
N ASN A 42 -8.57 -10.71 5.69
CA ASN A 42 -8.82 -9.91 4.47
C ASN A 42 -8.26 -8.47 4.54
N LEU A 43 -7.20 -8.26 5.35
CA LEU A 43 -6.49 -6.99 5.42
C LEU A 43 -5.90 -6.67 4.04
N GLN A 44 -6.18 -5.48 3.57
CA GLN A 44 -5.67 -4.91 2.32
C GLN A 44 -5.08 -3.55 2.61
N ASP A 45 -4.03 -3.20 1.89
CA ASP A 45 -3.50 -1.84 1.83
C ASP A 45 -2.87 -1.61 0.45
N HIS A 46 -2.81 -0.36 0.04
CA HIS A 46 -2.09 0.05 -1.14
C HIS A 46 -0.62 0.28 -0.81
N LEU A 47 0.24 0.05 -1.81
CA LEU A 47 1.66 0.35 -1.74
C LEU A 47 2.02 1.39 -2.80
N LEU A 48 3.01 2.23 -2.49
CA LEU A 48 3.73 3.04 -3.46
C LEU A 48 5.22 2.71 -3.36
N GLY A 49 5.85 2.43 -4.49
CA GLY A 49 7.30 2.45 -4.62
C GLY A 49 7.81 3.87 -4.41
N ALA A 50 8.61 4.06 -3.37
CA ALA A 50 9.31 5.30 -3.00
C ALA A 50 10.82 5.14 -3.27
N GLY A 51 11.30 5.39 -4.48
CA GLY A 51 10.54 5.72 -5.68
C GLY A 51 11.38 5.66 -6.94
N ASN A 52 10.76 5.98 -8.08
CA ASN A 52 11.50 6.26 -9.31
C ASN A 52 12.01 7.71 -9.21
N LEU A 53 13.24 7.83 -8.70
CA LEU A 53 13.82 9.08 -8.24
C LEU A 53 14.64 9.75 -9.35
N TYR A 54 14.45 11.05 -9.52
CA TYR A 54 15.15 11.86 -10.51
C TYR A 54 15.91 13.00 -9.83
N ALA A 55 17.18 13.17 -10.20
CA ALA A 55 17.92 14.39 -9.89
C ALA A 55 17.31 15.55 -10.68
N ALA A 56 17.09 16.68 -10.02
CA ALA A 56 16.48 17.84 -10.63
C ALA A 56 17.53 18.78 -11.24
N ARG A 57 17.32 19.19 -12.48
CA ARG A 57 18.20 20.12 -13.23
C ARG A 57 18.21 21.54 -12.66
N LYS A 58 17.22 21.87 -11.83
CA LYS A 58 17.04 23.16 -11.15
C LYS A 58 16.38 22.92 -9.79
N PRO A 59 16.48 23.86 -8.83
CA PRO A 59 15.87 23.71 -7.51
C PRO A 59 14.38 23.40 -7.61
N VAL A 60 13.96 22.30 -6.99
CA VAL A 60 12.55 21.94 -6.85
C VAL A 60 11.98 22.76 -5.69
N PRO A 61 11.00 23.66 -5.95
CA PRO A 61 10.40 24.45 -4.88
C PRO A 61 9.60 23.53 -3.95
N PRO A 62 9.45 23.89 -2.67
CA PRO A 62 8.47 23.24 -1.82
C PRO A 62 7.08 23.40 -2.47
N SER A 63 6.32 22.30 -2.48
CA SER A 63 4.93 22.29 -2.92
C SER A 63 4.13 23.37 -2.18
N ARG A 64 3.20 24.01 -2.89
CA ARG A 64 2.21 24.94 -2.31
C ARG A 64 0.92 24.22 -1.87
N LEU A 65 0.95 22.90 -1.89
CA LEU A 65 -0.17 22.01 -1.61
C LEU A 65 0.31 20.92 -0.64
N GLN A 66 0.30 19.66 -1.09
CA GLN A 66 0.51 18.48 -0.24
C GLN A 66 1.67 17.58 -0.70
N HIS A 67 2.59 18.11 -1.52
CA HIS A 67 3.76 17.41 -2.09
C HIS A 67 3.45 16.32 -3.13
N SER A 68 2.44 15.48 -2.93
CA SER A 68 2.00 14.47 -3.90
C SER A 68 0.78 14.99 -4.66
N GLU A 69 1.00 15.68 -5.78
CA GLU A 69 -0.02 16.58 -6.34
C GLU A 69 -0.86 15.98 -7.47
N SER A 70 -0.38 14.93 -8.13
CA SER A 70 -1.08 14.34 -9.27
C SER A 70 -0.90 12.83 -9.30
N MET A 71 -2.01 12.09 -9.30
CA MET A 71 -2.06 10.66 -9.51
C MET A 71 -2.58 10.36 -10.92
N THR A 72 -1.80 9.63 -11.70
CA THR A 72 -2.18 9.16 -13.03
C THR A 72 -2.53 7.68 -12.94
N TYR A 73 -3.81 7.39 -12.89
CA TYR A 73 -4.35 6.03 -12.92
C TYR A 73 -4.44 5.52 -14.36
N MET A 74 -4.03 4.27 -14.59
CA MET A 74 -4.02 3.69 -15.94
C MET A 74 -4.14 2.17 -15.93
N ARG A 75 -4.37 1.61 -17.11
CA ARG A 75 -4.26 0.17 -17.38
C ARG A 75 -2.80 -0.21 -17.56
N ALA A 76 -2.39 -1.37 -17.07
CA ALA A 76 -1.00 -1.85 -17.19
C ALA A 76 -0.64 -2.26 -18.63
N ALA A 77 -1.64 -2.45 -19.49
CA ALA A 77 -1.48 -2.81 -20.90
C ALA A 77 -1.09 -1.61 -21.80
N GLY A 78 -1.19 -0.36 -21.34
CA GLY A 78 -0.76 0.83 -22.09
C GLY A 78 -1.56 2.10 -21.78
N PHE A 79 -0.95 3.26 -22.06
CA PHE A 79 -1.46 4.59 -21.69
C PHE A 79 -2.78 5.00 -22.36
N ALA A 80 -3.09 4.44 -23.54
CA ALA A 80 -4.33 4.74 -24.26
C ALA A 80 -5.49 3.79 -23.90
N VAL A 81 -5.23 2.73 -23.13
CA VAL A 81 -6.24 1.71 -22.81
C VAL A 81 -7.10 2.21 -21.65
N THR A 82 -8.42 2.26 -21.87
CA THR A 82 -9.41 2.71 -20.88
C THR A 82 -9.98 1.56 -20.07
N GLY A 83 -10.51 1.83 -18.87
CA GLY A 83 -11.19 0.85 -18.02
C GLY A 83 -10.84 1.06 -16.55
N GLN A 84 -11.12 0.06 -15.72
CA GLN A 84 -10.71 0.07 -14.31
C GLN A 84 -9.18 0.19 -14.21
N PRO A 85 -8.61 1.14 -13.47
CA PRO A 85 -7.16 1.23 -13.29
C PRO A 85 -6.57 -0.07 -12.76
N GLU A 86 -5.33 -0.38 -13.16
CA GLU A 86 -4.55 -1.52 -12.63
C GLU A 86 -3.29 -1.04 -11.90
N ILE A 87 -2.74 0.09 -12.37
CA ILE A 87 -1.53 0.72 -11.86
C ILE A 87 -1.74 2.23 -11.72
N VAL A 88 -0.87 2.87 -10.93
CA VAL A 88 -0.85 4.31 -10.69
C VAL A 88 0.58 4.82 -10.71
N VAL A 89 0.78 6.02 -11.27
CA VAL A 89 2.01 6.80 -11.13
C VAL A 89 1.66 8.15 -10.51
N GLY A 90 2.31 8.49 -9.40
CA GLY A 90 2.12 9.74 -8.66
C GLY A 90 3.31 10.68 -8.82
N CYS A 91 3.05 11.97 -9.05
CA CYS A 91 4.07 13.01 -9.07
C CYS A 91 4.32 13.53 -7.65
N GLY A 92 5.40 13.07 -7.03
CA GLY A 92 5.91 13.57 -5.76
C GLY A 92 6.90 14.72 -5.98
N VAL A 93 6.49 15.94 -5.63
CA VAL A 93 7.35 17.13 -5.64
C VAL A 93 8.51 16.98 -4.64
N ALA A 94 8.32 16.23 -3.56
CA ALA A 94 9.39 15.89 -2.62
C ALA A 94 10.20 14.66 -3.10
N PRO A 95 11.50 14.56 -2.75
CA PRO A 95 12.34 13.39 -3.07
C PRO A 95 12.05 12.21 -2.14
N ILE A 96 10.82 11.69 -2.21
CA ILE A 96 10.31 10.62 -1.33
C ILE A 96 11.03 9.31 -1.66
N VAL A 97 11.66 8.70 -0.65
CA VAL A 97 12.30 7.38 -0.72
C VAL A 97 11.97 6.56 0.53
N SER A 98 12.08 5.23 0.45
CA SER A 98 11.99 4.34 1.61
C SER A 98 13.21 4.48 2.53
N GLU A 99 13.15 3.88 3.71
CA GLU A 99 14.25 3.86 4.68
C GLU A 99 15.48 3.07 4.20
N ARG A 100 15.33 2.25 3.14
CA ARG A 100 16.44 1.48 2.54
C ARG A 100 17.35 2.32 1.66
N ILE A 101 16.97 3.57 1.41
CA ILE A 101 17.57 4.43 0.39
C ILE A 101 17.99 5.74 1.06
N GLN A 102 19.22 6.18 0.80
CA GLN A 102 19.69 7.46 1.31
C GLN A 102 18.89 8.61 0.69
N ALA A 103 18.21 9.40 1.52
CA ALA A 103 17.45 10.55 1.06
C ALA A 103 18.38 11.62 0.43
N PRO A 104 18.05 12.13 -0.76
CA PRO A 104 18.68 13.32 -1.32
C PRO A 104 18.43 14.57 -0.47
N ALA A 105 19.24 15.61 -0.69
CA ALA A 105 18.97 16.92 -0.11
C ALA A 105 17.64 17.49 -0.63
N ALA A 106 16.93 18.23 0.23
CA ALA A 106 15.68 18.87 -0.15
C ALA A 106 15.88 19.82 -1.34
N GLY A 107 14.96 19.81 -2.30
CA GLY A 107 15.01 20.65 -3.49
C GLY A 107 15.95 20.18 -4.60
N THR A 108 16.73 19.10 -4.40
CA THR A 108 17.67 18.60 -5.43
C THR A 108 17.13 17.45 -6.28
N ALA A 109 15.97 16.90 -5.92
CA ALA A 109 15.38 15.73 -6.57
C ALA A 109 13.86 15.69 -6.36
N TYR A 110 13.19 14.88 -7.18
CA TYR A 110 11.76 14.56 -7.07
C TYR A 110 11.53 13.07 -7.36
N SER A 111 10.43 12.52 -6.87
CA SER A 111 10.10 11.10 -7.03
C SER A 111 8.81 10.93 -7.83
N LEU A 112 8.86 10.08 -8.85
CA LEU A 112 7.66 9.45 -9.36
C LEU A 112 7.37 8.22 -8.48
N LEU A 113 6.27 8.29 -7.75
CA LEU A 113 5.75 7.17 -6.97
C LEU A 113 5.00 6.24 -7.91
N PHE A 114 5.08 4.92 -7.70
CA PHE A 114 4.42 3.95 -8.57
C PHE A 114 3.76 2.84 -7.76
N GLY A 115 2.59 2.38 -8.17
CA GLY A 115 1.85 1.38 -7.40
C GLY A 115 0.82 0.61 -8.24
N ILE A 116 0.16 -0.34 -7.59
CA ILE A 116 -0.94 -1.13 -8.15
C ILE A 116 -2.24 -0.76 -7.42
N THR A 117 -3.38 -0.82 -8.11
CA THR A 117 -4.65 -0.29 -7.58
C THR A 117 -5.61 -1.34 -7.03
N GLN A 118 -5.36 -2.62 -7.28
CA GLN A 118 -6.16 -3.73 -6.73
C GLN A 118 -5.22 -4.88 -6.35
N PRO A 119 -4.44 -4.73 -5.26
CA PRO A 119 -3.61 -5.81 -4.77
C PRO A 119 -4.45 -7.05 -4.49
N THR A 120 -3.93 -8.20 -4.88
CA THR A 120 -4.56 -9.52 -4.67
C THR A 120 -4.05 -10.21 -3.41
N SER A 121 -2.90 -9.77 -2.88
CA SER A 121 -2.42 -10.20 -1.57
C SER A 121 -3.44 -9.85 -0.48
N ARG A 122 -3.58 -10.73 0.51
CA ARG A 122 -4.47 -10.56 1.66
C ARG A 122 -3.71 -10.91 2.92
N GLY A 123 -3.64 -9.94 3.82
CA GLY A 123 -3.06 -10.10 5.13
C GLY A 123 -4.09 -10.39 6.21
N GLY A 124 -3.64 -10.21 7.45
CA GLY A 124 -4.51 -10.16 8.61
C GLY A 124 -3.91 -9.34 9.73
N MET A 125 -4.75 -9.06 10.72
CA MET A 125 -4.34 -8.47 11.98
C MET A 125 -4.99 -9.23 13.13
N ARG A 126 -4.32 -9.25 14.28
CA ARG A 126 -4.82 -9.88 15.51
C ARG A 126 -4.31 -9.16 16.74
N ILE A 127 -5.06 -9.26 17.84
CA ILE A 127 -4.60 -8.82 19.16
C ILE A 127 -3.48 -9.72 19.68
N SER A 128 -2.55 -9.18 20.47
CA SER A 128 -1.54 -9.98 21.17
C SER A 128 -1.94 -10.34 22.60
N GLY A 129 -2.92 -9.64 23.17
CA GLY A 129 -3.39 -9.80 24.54
C GLY A 129 -4.70 -9.03 24.77
N PRO A 130 -5.26 -9.07 25.99
CA PRO A 130 -6.54 -8.46 26.33
C PRO A 130 -6.47 -6.95 26.56
N GLU A 131 -5.28 -6.39 26.82
CA GLU A 131 -5.12 -5.01 27.28
C GLU A 131 -5.13 -4.00 26.12
N LEU A 132 -5.32 -2.73 26.44
CA LEU A 132 -5.30 -1.64 25.45
C LEU A 132 -3.89 -1.39 24.90
N ASP A 133 -2.86 -1.57 25.74
CA ASP A 133 -1.46 -1.33 25.37
C ASP A 133 -0.79 -2.55 24.72
N ASP A 134 -1.50 -3.68 24.64
CA ASP A 134 -1.06 -4.87 23.91
C ASP A 134 -1.03 -4.57 22.41
N ARG A 135 0.18 -4.54 21.85
CA ARG A 135 0.38 -4.22 20.43
C ARG A 135 -0.40 -5.16 19.51
N LEU A 136 -0.95 -4.62 18.44
CA LEU A 136 -1.51 -5.44 17.38
C LEU A 136 -0.40 -6.17 16.62
N ILE A 137 -0.68 -7.41 16.23
CA ILE A 137 0.17 -8.18 15.33
C ILE A 137 -0.44 -8.03 13.94
N ILE A 138 0.24 -7.26 13.08
CA ILE A 138 -0.25 -6.85 11.77
C ILE A 138 0.68 -7.45 10.72
N ASP A 139 0.12 -8.28 9.85
CA ASP A 139 0.81 -8.81 8.68
C ASP A 139 -0.03 -8.49 7.44
N PRO A 140 0.34 -7.46 6.65
CA PRO A 140 -0.39 -7.08 5.45
C PRO A 140 -0.10 -8.02 4.26
N ALA A 141 0.84 -8.98 4.39
CA ALA A 141 1.24 -9.90 3.33
C ALA A 141 1.63 -9.19 2.01
N TYR A 142 2.37 -8.07 2.11
CA TYR A 142 2.74 -7.28 0.95
C TYR A 142 3.49 -8.09 -0.12
N LEU A 143 3.10 -7.91 -1.37
CA LEU A 143 3.73 -8.53 -2.55
C LEU A 143 3.81 -10.07 -2.45
N GLN A 144 2.86 -10.71 -1.76
CA GLN A 144 2.86 -12.17 -1.59
C GLN A 144 2.47 -12.90 -2.88
N THR A 145 1.61 -12.31 -3.71
CA THR A 145 1.15 -12.93 -4.96
C THR A 145 2.04 -12.58 -6.15
N SER A 146 2.13 -13.49 -7.12
CA SER A 146 2.84 -13.25 -8.38
C SER A 146 2.17 -12.17 -9.23
N GLN A 147 0.84 -12.04 -9.16
CA GLN A 147 0.08 -11.02 -9.86
C GLN A 147 0.46 -9.61 -9.37
N ASP A 148 0.60 -9.43 -8.05
CA ASP A 148 0.96 -8.13 -7.49
C ASP A 148 2.37 -7.73 -7.93
N ARG A 149 3.33 -8.66 -7.85
CA ARG A 149 4.71 -8.42 -8.32
C ARG A 149 4.76 -8.07 -9.81
N LYS A 150 4.02 -8.82 -10.64
CA LYS A 150 3.94 -8.55 -12.09
C LYS A 150 3.40 -7.15 -12.38
N LEU A 151 2.29 -6.76 -11.76
CA LEU A 151 1.71 -5.43 -11.95
C LEU A 151 2.63 -4.32 -11.43
N PHE A 152 3.34 -4.57 -10.33
CA PHE A 152 4.32 -3.61 -9.80
C PHE A 152 5.50 -3.37 -10.76
N ARG A 153 5.98 -4.41 -11.45
CA ARG A 153 6.98 -4.25 -12.53
C ARG A 153 6.45 -3.37 -13.66
N GLN A 154 5.19 -3.55 -14.04
CA GLN A 154 4.55 -2.71 -15.05
C GLN A 154 4.34 -1.26 -14.56
N ALA A 155 4.01 -1.07 -13.28
CA ALA A 155 3.89 0.26 -12.66
C ALA A 155 5.24 1.01 -12.68
N LEU A 156 6.32 0.34 -12.31
CA LEU A 156 7.67 0.91 -12.39
C LEU A 156 8.05 1.23 -13.85
N ALA A 157 7.77 0.33 -14.79
CA ALA A 157 8.04 0.59 -16.21
C ALA A 157 7.29 1.84 -16.71
N ALA A 158 6.00 1.98 -16.35
CA ALA A 158 5.20 3.15 -16.69
C ALA A 158 5.75 4.44 -16.06
N ALA A 159 6.18 4.38 -14.79
CA ALA A 159 6.79 5.53 -14.12
C ALA A 159 8.08 5.96 -14.82
N ARG A 160 8.94 5.01 -15.20
CA ARG A 160 10.18 5.31 -15.94
C ARG A 160 9.89 5.87 -17.32
N GLU A 161 8.91 5.34 -18.04
CA GLU A 161 8.53 5.88 -19.35
C GLU A 161 8.05 7.33 -19.23
N ILE A 162 7.14 7.62 -18.29
CA ILE A 162 6.67 8.98 -17.99
C ILE A 162 7.84 9.89 -17.58
N GLY A 163 8.69 9.41 -16.67
CA GLY A 163 9.79 10.18 -16.13
C GLY A 163 10.86 10.54 -17.17
N HIS A 164 10.98 9.77 -18.25
CA HIS A 164 11.92 10.03 -19.36
C HIS A 164 11.35 10.85 -20.52
N ARG A 165 10.07 11.26 -20.46
CA ARG A 165 9.44 12.09 -21.49
C ARG A 165 10.09 13.47 -21.65
N ASP A 166 10.01 14.03 -22.86
CA ASP A 166 10.58 15.35 -23.20
C ASP A 166 9.90 16.47 -22.42
N GLU A 167 8.62 16.30 -22.08
CA GLU A 167 7.84 17.25 -21.27
C GLU A 167 8.42 17.44 -19.85
N LEU A 168 9.26 16.52 -19.38
CA LEU A 168 9.97 16.63 -18.10
C LEU A 168 11.46 16.99 -18.26
N ALA A 169 11.97 17.21 -19.47
CA ALA A 169 13.41 17.46 -19.71
C ALA A 169 13.94 18.72 -18.99
N ASP A 170 13.12 19.75 -18.83
CA ASP A 170 13.50 20.98 -18.12
C ASP A 170 13.61 20.80 -16.59
N TRP A 171 13.11 19.69 -16.06
CA TRP A 171 13.18 19.32 -14.65
C TRP A 171 14.15 18.18 -14.41
N ARG A 172 14.22 17.20 -15.32
CA ARG A 172 15.06 16.01 -15.20
C ARG A 172 16.51 16.33 -15.56
N GLU A 173 17.43 16.13 -14.62
CA GLU A 173 18.85 16.04 -14.92
C GLU A 173 19.23 14.61 -15.35
N ARG A 174 18.92 13.63 -14.50
CA ARG A 174 19.07 12.19 -14.77
C ARG A 174 18.21 11.37 -13.80
N GLU A 175 17.93 10.12 -14.15
CA GLU A 175 17.39 9.15 -13.20
C GLU A 175 18.46 8.77 -12.17
N LEU A 176 18.09 8.79 -10.89
CA LEU A 176 18.92 8.29 -9.78
C LEU A 176 18.53 6.85 -9.43
N LEU A 177 17.23 6.56 -9.39
CA LEU A 177 16.71 5.24 -9.02
C LEU A 177 15.58 4.82 -9.97
N PRO A 178 15.50 3.52 -10.34
CA PRO A 178 16.41 2.44 -9.93
C PRO A 178 17.77 2.44 -10.65
N GLY A 179 17.92 3.24 -11.70
CA GLY A 179 19.07 3.15 -12.59
C GLY A 179 18.98 1.94 -13.53
N ALA A 180 20.12 1.36 -13.89
CA ALA A 180 20.16 0.17 -14.74
C ALA A 180 19.74 -1.08 -13.95
N LEU A 181 18.79 -1.84 -14.50
CA LEU A 181 18.32 -3.11 -13.94
C LEU A 181 18.40 -4.19 -15.03
N ASN A 182 18.90 -5.37 -14.68
CA ASN A 182 19.10 -6.51 -15.56
C ASN A 182 18.18 -7.67 -15.14
N GLY A 183 16.99 -7.70 -15.73
CA GLY A 183 16.03 -8.81 -15.56
C GLY A 183 15.07 -8.66 -14.39
N GLU A 184 14.10 -9.57 -14.32
CA GLU A 184 12.95 -9.45 -13.40
C GLU A 184 13.36 -9.51 -11.93
N ALA A 185 14.38 -10.31 -11.58
CA ALA A 185 14.80 -10.48 -10.19
C ALA A 185 15.39 -9.19 -9.59
N GLU A 186 16.17 -8.43 -10.36
CA GLU A 186 16.70 -7.14 -9.90
C GLU A 186 15.57 -6.11 -9.76
N ILE A 187 14.60 -6.13 -10.66
CA ILE A 187 13.41 -5.27 -10.59
C ILE A 187 12.59 -5.59 -9.33
N ASP A 188 12.27 -6.86 -9.11
CA ASP A 188 11.49 -7.31 -7.95
C ASP A 188 12.21 -6.97 -6.64
N ASN A 189 13.54 -7.09 -6.58
CA ASN A 189 14.32 -6.71 -5.41
C ASN A 189 14.29 -5.19 -5.15
N PHE A 190 14.44 -4.35 -6.19
CA PHE A 190 14.31 -2.91 -6.03
C PHE A 190 12.91 -2.51 -5.55
N ILE A 191 11.86 -3.12 -6.11
CA ILE A 191 10.48 -2.87 -5.69
C ILE A 191 10.31 -3.25 -4.22
N ALA A 192 10.76 -4.43 -3.81
CA ALA A 192 10.66 -4.88 -2.42
C ALA A 192 11.38 -3.96 -1.42
N GLN A 193 12.48 -3.31 -1.84
CA GLN A 193 13.21 -2.35 -1.01
C GLN A 193 12.61 -0.95 -1.01
N SER A 194 11.81 -0.58 -2.02
CA SER A 194 11.30 0.78 -2.21
C SER A 194 9.84 0.96 -1.79
N VAL A 195 9.04 -0.10 -1.74
CA VAL A 195 7.61 0.04 -1.42
C VAL A 195 7.38 0.49 0.03
N ILE A 196 6.48 1.47 0.18
CA ILE A 196 5.93 1.93 1.45
C ILE A 196 4.40 1.81 1.42
N THR A 197 3.79 1.73 2.59
CA THR A 197 2.31 1.84 2.72
C THR A 197 1.81 3.14 2.11
N HIS A 198 0.66 3.06 1.43
CA HIS A 198 -0.07 4.24 0.97
C HIS A 198 -1.18 4.65 1.96
N HIS A 199 -1.19 4.06 3.15
CA HIS A 199 -2.08 4.41 4.26
C HIS A 199 -3.57 4.18 3.99
N HIS A 200 -3.91 3.11 3.28
CA HIS A 200 -5.27 2.68 2.98
C HIS A 200 -5.62 1.30 3.60
N PRO A 201 -5.29 1.01 4.87
CA PRO A 201 -5.65 -0.27 5.48
C PRO A 201 -7.18 -0.42 5.52
N CYS A 202 -7.69 -1.56 5.04
CA CYS A 202 -9.12 -1.87 5.05
C CYS A 202 -9.40 -3.38 5.01
N GLY A 203 -10.68 -3.75 5.12
CA GLY A 203 -11.17 -5.10 4.84
C GLY A 203 -11.26 -6.07 6.03
N THR A 204 -10.79 -5.67 7.21
CA THR A 204 -10.67 -6.51 8.43
C THR A 204 -11.98 -6.84 9.15
N CYS A 205 -13.05 -6.14 8.81
CA CYS A 205 -14.43 -6.50 9.14
C CYS A 205 -15.23 -6.51 7.83
N ARG A 206 -14.90 -7.42 6.92
CA ARG A 206 -15.47 -7.41 5.56
C ARG A 206 -17.00 -7.56 5.56
N MET A 207 -17.65 -6.75 4.75
CA MET A 207 -19.04 -6.94 4.37
C MET A 207 -19.16 -8.09 3.36
N GLY A 208 -20.16 -8.94 3.50
CA GLY A 208 -20.38 -10.07 2.59
C GLY A 208 -21.79 -10.66 2.68
N LYS A 209 -22.08 -11.58 1.76
CA LYS A 209 -23.34 -12.34 1.72
C LYS A 209 -23.18 -13.80 2.13
N ASP A 210 -21.93 -14.23 2.23
CA ASP A 210 -21.56 -15.56 2.71
C ASP A 210 -21.65 -15.63 4.23
N VAL A 211 -21.81 -16.85 4.76
CA VAL A 211 -22.10 -17.08 6.18
C VAL A 211 -20.98 -16.63 7.12
N ASP A 212 -19.75 -16.58 6.64
CA ASP A 212 -18.58 -16.19 7.44
C ASP A 212 -18.24 -14.70 7.31
N ALA A 213 -19.01 -13.92 6.55
CA ALA A 213 -18.82 -12.48 6.47
C ALA A 213 -18.96 -11.83 7.85
N VAL A 214 -18.15 -10.80 8.14
CA VAL A 214 -18.20 -10.13 9.44
C VAL A 214 -19.45 -9.28 9.55
N VAL A 215 -19.89 -8.62 8.48
CA VAL A 215 -21.15 -7.88 8.48
C VAL A 215 -21.99 -8.17 7.25
N ASP A 216 -23.31 -8.09 7.41
CA ASP A 216 -24.27 -8.14 6.29
C ASP A 216 -24.27 -6.83 5.46
N ALA A 217 -25.08 -6.80 4.40
CA ALA A 217 -25.19 -5.65 3.50
C ALA A 217 -25.69 -4.35 4.17
N ASN A 218 -26.22 -4.44 5.40
CA ASN A 218 -26.65 -3.29 6.21
C ASN A 218 -25.60 -2.91 7.26
N LEU A 219 -24.37 -3.43 7.17
CA LEU A 219 -23.27 -3.22 8.12
C LEU A 219 -23.55 -3.75 9.52
N ARG A 220 -24.48 -4.71 9.65
CA ARG A 220 -24.78 -5.37 10.91
C ARG A 220 -23.91 -6.62 11.06
N LEU A 221 -23.21 -6.70 12.20
CA LEU A 221 -22.51 -7.90 12.66
C LEU A 221 -23.48 -9.07 12.81
#